data_AF-A0A9P0YPX1-F1
#
_entry.id   AF-A0A9P0YPX1-F1
#
_cell.length_a   1.000
_cell.length_b   1.000
_cell.length_c   1.000
_cell.angle_alpha   90.00
_cell.angle_beta   90.00
_cell.angle_gamma   90.00
#
_symmetry.space_group_name_H-M   'P 1'
#
loop_
_entity.id
_entity.type
_entity.pdbx_description
1 polymer ?
#
loop_
_entity_poly.entity_id
_entity_poly.type
_entity_poly.pdbx_seq_one_letter_code
_entity_poly.pdbx_strand_id
1 'polypeptide(L)'
;MMSGGYQHPSPSHSSLSNASGCNGVCMMSNSWRDEQHPSFLNFVSSFLYENSFRLNFVPITPDIIINCGGLSIAFIFLTNWDNMKTESFFSRYNMELGKPTFIPVRDLEMGWEKIVKIAHARGVCKKQHAVEMMKAEKEKSVQAMDAYLRVVTSIPGIDKHDANALKQAIGSIEAIAKASKECILENTDLSVDKAERISMFFRDPKYFLRPKIG
;
A
#
# COMPACT_ATOMS: atom_id res chain seq x y z
N MET A 1 32.56 -40.73 26.29
CA MET A 1 33.07 -39.75 25.32
C MET A 1 31.96 -38.78 24.99
N MET A 2 32.27 -37.49 25.07
CA MET A 2 31.34 -36.37 24.90
C MET A 2 30.88 -36.21 23.46
N SER A 3 29.64 -35.72 23.26
CA SER A 3 29.29 -34.75 22.21
C SER A 3 27.91 -34.16 22.52
N GLY A 4 27.90 -33.01 23.19
CA GLY A 4 26.72 -32.15 23.30
C GLY A 4 26.59 -31.32 22.02
N GLY A 5 25.47 -31.46 21.33
CA GLY A 5 25.10 -30.59 20.21
C GLY A 5 24.16 -29.50 20.72
N TYR A 6 24.68 -28.29 20.94
CA TYR A 6 23.86 -27.10 21.12
C TYR A 6 23.15 -26.79 19.80
N GLN A 7 21.83 -26.98 19.74
CA GLN A 7 21.00 -26.46 18.66
C GLN A 7 20.83 -24.95 18.84
N HIS A 8 21.35 -24.19 17.88
CA HIS A 8 21.07 -22.77 17.72
C HIS A 8 19.57 -22.58 17.43
N PRO A 9 18.83 -21.70 18.11
CA PRO A 9 17.50 -21.32 17.66
C PRO A 9 17.66 -20.49 16.38
N SER A 10 17.17 -21.02 15.27
CA SER A 10 16.98 -20.26 14.05
C SER A 10 16.03 -19.09 14.34
N PRO A 11 16.29 -17.87 13.83
CA PRO A 11 15.34 -16.79 13.98
C PRO A 11 14.06 -17.22 13.29
N SER A 12 12.97 -17.31 14.04
CA SER A 12 11.63 -17.40 13.50
C SER A 12 11.44 -16.18 12.60
N HIS A 13 11.59 -16.38 11.29
CA HIS A 13 11.04 -15.48 10.31
C HIS A 13 9.55 -15.41 10.63
N SER A 14 9.16 -14.31 11.27
CA SER A 14 7.78 -13.90 11.34
C SER A 14 7.26 -14.02 9.92
N SER A 15 6.34 -14.95 9.74
CA SER A 15 5.53 -15.08 8.56
C SER A 15 4.80 -13.75 8.40
N LEU A 16 5.46 -12.83 7.69
CA LEU A 16 4.85 -11.77 6.92
C LEU A 16 3.83 -12.49 6.05
N SER A 17 2.62 -12.59 6.59
CA SER A 17 1.46 -13.10 5.90
C SER A 17 1.45 -12.43 4.53
N ASN A 18 1.65 -13.25 3.51
CA ASN A 18 1.64 -12.89 2.10
C ASN A 18 0.52 -11.88 1.81
N ALA A 19 0.86 -10.59 1.82
CA ALA A 19 0.19 -9.62 0.98
C ALA A 19 0.77 -9.77 -0.43
N SER A 20 0.78 -11.00 -0.97
CA SER A 20 0.84 -11.22 -2.41
C SER A 20 -0.49 -10.74 -2.97
N GLY A 21 -0.70 -9.43 -2.98
CA GLY A 21 -1.91 -8.79 -3.46
C GLY A 21 -2.09 -9.18 -4.91
N CYS A 22 -2.90 -10.21 -5.17
CA CYS A 22 -3.06 -10.87 -6.47
C CYS A 22 -3.07 -9.79 -7.56
N ASN A 23 -2.07 -9.76 -8.45
CA ASN A 23 -2.10 -8.79 -9.55
C ASN A 23 -3.37 -9.01 -10.37
N GLY A 24 -3.89 -7.93 -10.96
CA GLY A 24 -4.96 -8.09 -11.93
C GLY A 24 -4.45 -8.95 -13.08
N VAL A 25 -5.34 -9.63 -13.79
CA VAL A 25 -4.97 -10.42 -14.96
C VAL A 25 -5.75 -9.90 -16.15
N CYS A 26 -5.03 -9.53 -17.20
CA CYS A 26 -5.58 -9.27 -18.52
C CYS A 26 -5.27 -10.49 -19.39
N MET A 27 -6.29 -11.15 -19.90
CA MET A 27 -6.17 -12.23 -20.87
C MET A 27 -6.58 -11.68 -22.22
N MET A 28 -5.74 -11.83 -23.23
CA MET A 28 -5.99 -11.37 -24.60
C MET A 28 -6.02 -12.59 -25.52
N SER A 29 -7.00 -12.65 -26.42
CA SER A 29 -7.10 -13.71 -27.41
C SER A 29 -5.89 -13.70 -28.34
N ASN A 30 -5.38 -14.89 -28.66
CA ASN A 30 -4.33 -15.06 -29.66
C ASN A 30 -4.77 -14.52 -31.03
N SER A 31 -6.00 -14.80 -31.46
CA SER A 31 -6.50 -14.35 -32.76
C SER A 31 -6.56 -12.83 -32.83
N TRP A 32 -7.08 -12.19 -31.77
CA TRP A 32 -7.19 -10.74 -31.73
C TRP A 32 -5.83 -10.05 -31.67
N ARG A 33 -4.89 -10.59 -30.88
CA ARG A 33 -3.51 -10.13 -30.79
C ARG A 33 -2.83 -10.11 -32.15
N ASP A 34 -2.97 -11.19 -32.93
CA ASP A 34 -2.29 -11.35 -34.21
C ASP A 34 -2.77 -10.34 -35.27
N GLU A 35 -3.97 -9.76 -35.07
CA GLU A 35 -4.51 -8.66 -35.88
C GLU A 35 -3.98 -7.28 -35.47
N GLN A 36 -3.34 -7.14 -34.29
CA GLN A 36 -2.89 -5.86 -33.78
C GLN A 36 -1.45 -5.52 -34.20
N HIS A 37 -1.20 -4.21 -34.37
CA HIS A 37 0.16 -3.72 -34.62
C HIS A 37 1.07 -3.93 -33.38
N PRO A 38 2.34 -4.38 -33.55
CA PRO A 38 3.25 -4.63 -32.42
C PRO A 38 3.44 -3.46 -31.46
N SER A 39 3.51 -2.22 -31.98
CA SER A 39 3.64 -1.02 -31.13
C SER A 39 2.44 -0.83 -30.20
N PHE A 40 1.23 -1.17 -30.65
CA PHE A 40 0.05 -1.10 -29.81
C PHE A 40 0.10 -2.16 -28.70
N LEU A 41 0.48 -3.39 -29.02
CA LEU A 41 0.65 -4.47 -28.03
C LEU A 41 1.70 -4.11 -26.97
N ASN A 42 2.82 -3.50 -27.38
CA ASN A 42 3.84 -3.02 -26.45
C ASN A 42 3.30 -1.94 -25.51
N PHE A 43 2.55 -0.98 -26.05
CA PHE A 43 1.90 0.04 -25.24
C PHE A 43 0.92 -0.57 -24.23
N VAL A 44 0.04 -1.49 -24.67
CA VAL A 44 -0.92 -2.18 -23.80
C VAL A 44 -0.20 -2.96 -22.68
N SER A 45 0.85 -3.69 -23.03
CA SER A 45 1.66 -4.45 -22.06
C SER A 45 2.26 -3.53 -21.00
N SER A 46 2.92 -2.45 -21.41
CA SER A 46 3.51 -1.47 -20.48
C SER A 46 2.45 -0.80 -19.61
N PHE A 47 1.34 -0.36 -20.21
CA PHE A 47 0.25 0.27 -19.47
C PHE A 47 -0.35 -0.66 -18.41
N LEU A 48 -0.60 -1.92 -18.75
CA LEU A 48 -1.14 -2.91 -17.81
C LEU A 48 -0.15 -3.22 -16.69
N TYR A 49 1.14 -3.36 -17.02
CA TYR A 49 2.20 -3.58 -16.04
C TYR A 49 2.26 -2.45 -14.99
N GLU A 50 2.29 -1.20 -15.45
CA GLU A 50 2.31 -0.01 -14.58
C GLU A 50 1.08 0.10 -13.66
N ASN A 51 -0.02 -0.55 -14.06
CA ASN A 51 -1.28 -0.59 -13.32
C ASN A 51 -1.49 -1.91 -12.56
N SER A 52 -0.42 -2.67 -12.32
CA SER A 52 -0.45 -3.92 -11.56
C SER A 52 -1.35 -5.01 -12.16
N PHE A 53 -1.39 -5.09 -13.49
CA PHE A 53 -1.94 -6.20 -14.26
C PHE A 53 -0.83 -7.03 -14.90
N ARG A 54 -1.07 -8.33 -15.02
CA ARG A 54 -0.29 -9.23 -15.87
C ARG A 54 -1.05 -9.44 -17.17
N LEU A 55 -0.38 -9.28 -18.30
CA LEU A 55 -0.94 -9.58 -19.61
C LEU A 55 -0.58 -11.02 -20.00
N ASN A 56 -1.59 -11.82 -20.32
CA ASN A 56 -1.46 -13.18 -20.80
C ASN A 56 -2.13 -13.30 -22.18
N PHE A 57 -1.48 -14.03 -23.09
CA PHE A 57 -2.07 -14.37 -24.38
C PHE A 57 -2.53 -15.83 -24.34
N VAL A 58 -3.82 -16.04 -24.58
CA VAL A 58 -4.46 -17.34 -24.37
C VAL A 58 -5.51 -17.59 -25.46
N PRO A 59 -5.80 -18.85 -25.80
CA PRO A 59 -6.87 -19.18 -26.74
C PRO A 59 -8.24 -19.04 -26.04
N ILE A 60 -8.78 -17.82 -26.04
CA ILE A 60 -10.08 -17.50 -25.46
C ILE A 60 -11.03 -16.98 -26.53
N THR A 61 -12.33 -17.15 -26.28
CA THR A 61 -13.39 -16.73 -27.19
C THR A 61 -13.64 -15.21 -27.18
N PRO A 62 -13.62 -14.50 -26.04
CA PRO A 62 -13.60 -13.04 -26.03
C PRO A 62 -12.25 -12.48 -26.48
N ASP A 63 -12.23 -11.27 -27.03
CA ASP A 63 -10.97 -10.63 -27.45
C ASP A 63 -10.08 -10.29 -26.26
N ILE A 64 -10.67 -9.78 -25.17
CA ILE A 64 -9.97 -9.44 -23.94
C ILE A 64 -10.84 -9.81 -22.74
N ILE A 65 -10.23 -10.37 -21.68
CA ILE A 65 -10.84 -10.54 -20.36
C ILE A 65 -9.97 -9.83 -19.32
N ILE A 66 -10.57 -8.92 -18.55
CA ILE A 66 -9.94 -8.27 -17.40
C ILE A 66 -10.48 -8.88 -16.12
N ASN A 67 -9.60 -9.53 -15.35
CA ASN A 67 -9.86 -9.96 -13.99
C ASN A 67 -9.21 -8.99 -13.00
N CYS A 68 -10.02 -8.35 -12.18
CA CYS A 68 -9.59 -7.40 -11.17
C CYS A 68 -10.40 -7.57 -9.89
N GLY A 69 -9.78 -8.10 -8.84
CA GLY A 69 -10.38 -8.15 -7.50
C GLY A 69 -11.61 -9.07 -7.42
N GLY A 70 -11.59 -10.20 -8.13
CA GLY A 70 -12.70 -11.17 -8.16
C GLY A 70 -13.77 -10.87 -9.20
N LEU A 71 -13.76 -9.68 -9.81
CA LEU A 71 -14.61 -9.35 -10.95
C LEU A 71 -13.89 -9.68 -12.26
N SER A 72 -14.56 -10.41 -13.14
CA SER A 72 -14.10 -10.68 -14.52
C SER A 72 -15.02 -9.97 -15.51
N ILE A 73 -14.41 -9.22 -16.42
CA ILE A 73 -15.09 -8.46 -17.47
C ILE A 73 -14.56 -8.93 -18.82
N ALA A 74 -15.44 -9.37 -19.71
CA ALA A 74 -15.08 -9.76 -21.08
C ALA A 74 -15.44 -8.63 -22.06
N PHE A 75 -14.50 -8.31 -22.93
CA PHE A 75 -14.63 -7.37 -24.03
C PHE A 75 -14.64 -8.14 -25.34
N ILE A 76 -15.59 -7.81 -26.21
CA ILE A 76 -15.61 -8.26 -27.59
C ILE A 76 -15.76 -7.02 -28.48
N PHE A 77 -14.80 -6.83 -29.37
CA PHE A 77 -14.71 -5.73 -30.31
C PHE A 77 -15.48 -6.12 -31.57
N LEU A 78 -16.53 -5.36 -31.84
CA LEU A 78 -17.52 -5.63 -32.87
C LEU A 78 -17.15 -4.80 -34.09
N THR A 79 -16.17 -5.29 -34.83
CA THR A 79 -15.64 -4.61 -36.03
C THR A 79 -16.62 -4.61 -37.21
N ASN A 80 -17.68 -5.44 -37.17
CA ASN A 80 -18.72 -5.47 -38.20
C ASN A 80 -20.10 -5.73 -37.57
N TRP A 81 -20.74 -4.66 -37.08
CA TRP A 81 -22.01 -4.72 -36.34
C TRP A 81 -23.23 -4.97 -37.25
N ASP A 82 -23.10 -4.85 -38.57
CA ASP A 82 -24.26 -4.57 -39.44
C ASP A 82 -25.30 -5.69 -39.60
N ASN A 83 -25.06 -6.92 -39.10
CA ASN A 83 -25.98 -8.04 -39.36
C ASN A 83 -26.24 -9.04 -38.21
N MET A 84 -25.78 -8.81 -36.97
CA MET A 84 -26.02 -9.75 -35.87
C MET A 84 -27.04 -9.26 -34.85
N LYS A 85 -28.11 -10.04 -34.64
CA LYS A 85 -29.03 -9.88 -33.50
C LYS A 85 -28.31 -10.22 -32.20
N THR A 86 -28.56 -9.47 -31.14
CA THR A 86 -27.93 -9.63 -29.81
C THR A 86 -28.00 -11.08 -29.28
N GLU A 87 -29.07 -11.82 -29.56
CA GLU A 87 -29.22 -13.23 -29.16
C GLU A 87 -28.29 -14.19 -29.94
N SER A 88 -28.10 -13.96 -31.24
CA SER A 88 -27.14 -14.74 -32.06
C SER A 88 -25.70 -14.51 -31.61
N PHE A 89 -25.43 -13.37 -30.99
CA PHE A 89 -24.12 -13.06 -30.42
C PHE A 89 -23.83 -13.91 -29.17
N PHE A 90 -24.72 -13.90 -28.18
CA PHE A 90 -24.51 -14.73 -26.98
C PHE A 90 -24.39 -16.23 -27.31
N SER A 91 -25.19 -16.72 -28.25
CA SER A 91 -25.13 -18.11 -28.74
C SER A 91 -23.80 -18.42 -29.45
N ARG A 92 -23.34 -17.55 -30.36
CA ARG A 92 -22.09 -17.73 -31.12
C ARG A 92 -20.85 -17.83 -30.24
N TYR A 93 -20.78 -17.03 -29.19
CA TYR A 93 -19.62 -16.98 -28.29
C TYR A 93 -19.80 -17.89 -27.07
N ASN A 94 -20.83 -18.75 -27.06
CA ASN A 94 -21.18 -19.67 -25.97
C ASN A 94 -21.17 -18.99 -24.59
N MET A 95 -21.72 -17.78 -24.52
CA MET A 95 -21.68 -16.93 -23.34
C MET A 95 -22.93 -17.13 -22.49
N GLU A 96 -22.75 -17.38 -21.20
CA GLU A 96 -23.83 -17.38 -20.23
C GLU A 96 -24.11 -15.95 -19.75
N LEU A 97 -25.39 -15.57 -19.69
CA LEU A 97 -25.80 -14.28 -19.18
C LEU A 97 -25.33 -14.14 -17.71
N GLY A 98 -24.45 -13.17 -17.45
CA GLY A 98 -24.00 -12.81 -16.10
C GLY A 98 -22.62 -13.35 -15.68
N LYS A 99 -21.94 -14.18 -16.48
CA LYS A 99 -20.57 -14.63 -16.18
C LYS A 99 -19.72 -14.89 -17.45
N PRO A 100 -18.62 -14.14 -17.66
CA PRO A 100 -18.26 -12.86 -17.05
C PRO A 100 -19.20 -11.72 -17.49
N THR A 101 -19.14 -10.56 -16.81
CA THR A 101 -19.85 -9.35 -17.25
C THR A 101 -19.34 -8.95 -18.63
N PHE A 102 -20.25 -8.83 -19.59
CA PHE A 102 -19.92 -8.56 -20.99
C PHE A 102 -20.02 -7.06 -21.33
N ILE A 103 -19.04 -6.57 -22.08
CA ILE A 103 -19.06 -5.22 -22.65
C ILE A 103 -18.88 -5.34 -24.18
N PRO A 104 -19.95 -5.09 -24.97
CA PRO A 104 -19.80 -4.92 -26.40
C PRO A 104 -19.04 -3.63 -26.67
N VAL A 105 -18.03 -3.71 -27.52
CA VAL A 105 -17.20 -2.57 -27.90
C VAL A 105 -17.37 -2.32 -29.39
N ARG A 106 -17.80 -1.12 -29.76
CA ARG A 106 -18.07 -0.75 -31.17
C ARG A 106 -16.81 -0.41 -31.96
N ASP A 107 -15.77 0.06 -31.27
CA ASP A 107 -14.53 0.52 -31.84
C ASP A 107 -13.40 0.45 -30.81
N LEU A 108 -12.15 0.51 -31.28
CA LEU A 108 -10.98 0.36 -30.41
C LEU A 108 -10.92 1.42 -29.31
N GLU A 109 -11.35 2.66 -29.59
CA GLU A 109 -11.30 3.78 -28.67
C GLU A 109 -12.21 3.54 -27.46
N MET A 110 -13.46 3.14 -27.68
CA MET A 110 -14.41 2.82 -26.61
C MET A 110 -13.90 1.68 -25.72
N GLY A 111 -13.36 0.61 -26.34
CA GLY A 111 -12.87 -0.54 -25.59
C GLY A 111 -11.67 -0.16 -24.74
N TRP A 112 -10.75 0.58 -25.36
CA TRP A 112 -9.54 1.03 -24.68
C TRP A 112 -9.85 2.01 -23.55
N GLU A 113 -10.75 2.96 -23.73
CA GLU A 113 -11.18 3.90 -22.67
C GLU A 113 -11.66 3.14 -21.43
N LYS A 114 -12.47 2.09 -21.61
CA LYS A 114 -12.97 1.27 -20.50
C LYS A 114 -11.87 0.46 -19.83
N ILE A 115 -10.99 -0.16 -20.61
CA ILE A 115 -9.84 -0.90 -20.09
C ILE A 115 -8.92 0.02 -19.28
N VAL A 116 -8.66 1.23 -19.80
CA VAL A 116 -7.84 2.25 -19.13
C VAL A 116 -8.46 2.64 -17.79
N LYS A 117 -9.76 2.93 -17.75
CA LYS A 117 -10.45 3.30 -16.50
C LYS A 117 -10.34 2.21 -15.44
N ILE A 118 -10.59 0.95 -15.82
CA ILE A 118 -10.51 -0.20 -14.89
C ILE A 118 -9.07 -0.38 -14.40
N ALA A 119 -8.11 -0.40 -15.32
CA ALA A 119 -6.72 -0.64 -14.98
C ALA A 119 -6.16 0.47 -14.10
N HIS A 120 -6.39 1.73 -14.48
CA HIS A 120 -5.92 2.90 -13.74
C HIS A 120 -6.53 2.99 -12.35
N ALA A 121 -7.84 2.77 -12.20
CA ALA A 121 -8.49 2.77 -10.89
C ALA A 121 -7.84 1.76 -9.93
N ARG A 122 -7.54 0.55 -10.42
CA ARG A 122 -6.79 -0.45 -9.64
C ARG A 122 -5.39 0.04 -9.28
N GLY A 123 -4.65 0.56 -10.26
CA GLY A 123 -3.28 1.05 -10.07
C GLY A 123 -3.22 2.11 -8.96
N VAL A 124 -4.13 3.08 -8.99
CA VAL A 124 -4.29 4.11 -7.95
C VAL A 124 -4.63 3.48 -6.60
N CYS A 125 -5.66 2.62 -6.53
CA CYS A 125 -6.05 1.97 -5.27
C CYS A 125 -4.91 1.17 -4.63
N LYS A 126 -4.13 0.43 -5.43
CA LYS A 126 -2.97 -0.33 -4.92
C LYS A 126 -1.85 0.58 -4.41
N LYS A 127 -1.52 1.63 -5.15
CA LYS A 127 -0.49 2.61 -4.73
C LYS A 127 -0.91 3.32 -3.44
N GLN A 128 -2.16 3.76 -3.37
CA GLN A 128 -2.74 4.38 -2.18
C GLN A 128 -2.67 3.45 -0.96
N HIS A 129 -3.10 2.19 -1.12
CA HIS A 129 -3.04 1.19 -0.06
C HIS A 129 -1.61 0.95 0.43
N ALA A 130 -0.63 0.86 -0.47
CA ALA A 130 0.78 0.71 -0.09
C ALA A 130 1.28 1.92 0.74
N VAL A 131 0.93 3.15 0.34
CA VAL A 131 1.27 4.37 1.08
C VAL A 131 0.62 4.40 2.46
N GLU A 132 -0.66 4.03 2.56
CA GLU A 132 -1.39 3.97 3.83
C GLU A 132 -0.80 2.91 4.77
N MET A 133 -0.46 1.74 4.25
CA MET A 133 0.23 0.68 5.02
C MET A 133 1.58 1.16 5.54
N MET A 134 2.40 1.79 4.70
CA MET A 134 3.69 2.35 5.13
C MET A 134 3.51 3.44 6.19
N LYS A 135 2.49 4.31 6.06
CA LYS A 135 2.18 5.34 7.06
C LYS A 135 1.78 4.70 8.39
N ALA A 136 0.91 3.69 8.37
CA ALA A 136 0.48 2.97 9.56
C ALA A 136 1.64 2.22 10.25
N GLU A 137 2.54 1.59 9.48
CA GLU A 137 3.73 0.93 10.02
C GLU A 137 4.70 1.92 10.66
N LYS A 138 4.91 3.08 10.02
CA LYS A 138 5.70 4.18 10.60
C LYS A 138 5.08 4.67 11.92
N GLU A 139 3.78 4.90 11.95
CA GLU A 139 3.06 5.33 13.17
C GLU A 139 3.21 4.30 14.29
N LYS A 140 3.00 3.00 14.00
CA LYS A 140 3.23 1.92 14.96
C LYS A 140 4.66 1.87 15.47
N SER A 141 5.65 2.07 14.58
CA SER A 141 7.07 2.07 14.95
C SER A 141 7.43 3.23 15.89
N VAL A 142 6.92 4.43 15.62
CA VAL A 142 7.13 5.62 16.50
C VAL A 142 6.40 5.47 17.84
N GLN A 143 5.28 4.73 17.87
CA GLN A 143 4.55 4.44 19.10
C GLN A 143 5.19 3.33 19.96
N ALA A 144 6.19 2.60 19.46
CA ALA A 144 6.87 1.57 20.23
C ALA A 144 7.48 2.17 21.51
N MET A 145 7.20 1.54 22.66
CA MET A 145 7.64 2.05 23.96
C MET A 145 9.15 2.22 24.05
N ASP A 146 9.91 1.33 23.40
CA ASP A 146 11.36 1.41 23.36
C ASP A 146 11.88 2.63 22.56
N ALA A 147 11.20 2.99 21.45
CA ALA A 147 11.50 4.21 20.71
C ALA A 147 11.15 5.45 21.53
N TYR A 148 10.00 5.43 22.23
CA TYR A 148 9.61 6.48 23.15
C TYR A 148 10.66 6.72 24.24
N LEU A 149 11.04 5.66 24.96
CA LEU A 149 12.04 5.74 26.03
C LEU A 149 13.37 6.28 25.50
N ARG A 150 13.88 5.73 24.40
CA ARG A 150 15.14 6.18 23.79
C ARG A 150 15.13 7.67 23.45
N VAL A 151 14.02 8.18 22.91
CA VAL A 151 13.91 9.61 22.55
C VAL A 151 13.81 10.47 23.81
N VAL A 152 12.91 10.14 24.74
CA VAL A 152 12.66 11.00 25.91
C VAL A 152 13.86 11.04 26.86
N THR A 153 14.56 9.93 27.08
CA THR A 153 15.77 9.91 27.93
C THR A 153 17.02 10.49 27.25
N SER A 154 16.93 10.87 25.96
CA SER A 154 18.02 11.58 25.28
C SER A 154 18.07 13.07 25.65
N ILE A 155 16.98 13.59 26.24
CA ILE A 155 16.91 14.92 26.82
C ILE A 155 17.80 14.94 28.07
N PRO A 156 18.79 15.85 28.15
CA PRO A 156 19.75 15.84 29.26
C PRO A 156 19.06 15.92 30.62
N GLY A 157 19.38 15.01 31.55
CA GLY A 157 18.82 15.03 32.91
C GLY A 157 17.39 14.50 33.04
N ILE A 158 16.85 13.86 32.00
CA ILE A 158 15.61 13.09 32.04
C ILE A 158 15.97 11.60 32.06
N ASP A 159 15.52 10.90 33.10
CA ASP A 159 15.75 9.47 33.26
C ASP A 159 14.52 8.63 32.82
N LYS A 160 14.62 7.30 32.97
CA LYS A 160 13.56 6.38 32.58
C LYS A 160 12.30 6.53 33.43
N HIS A 161 12.42 6.89 34.70
CA HIS A 161 11.28 7.13 35.57
C HIS A 161 10.52 8.37 35.11
N ASP A 162 11.24 9.48 34.89
CA ASP A 162 10.66 10.72 34.35
C ASP A 162 9.97 10.49 33.01
N ALA A 163 10.61 9.73 32.10
CA ALA A 163 10.04 9.40 30.80
C ALA A 163 8.72 8.62 30.93
N ASN A 164 8.63 7.67 31.86
CA ASN A 164 7.39 6.94 32.11
C ASN A 164 6.31 7.84 32.72
N ALA A 165 6.65 8.75 33.63
CA ALA A 165 5.71 9.71 34.19
C ALA A 165 5.13 10.61 33.09
N LEU A 166 5.97 11.14 32.20
CA LEU A 166 5.56 11.93 31.03
C LEU A 166 4.66 11.12 30.07
N LYS A 167 4.97 9.83 29.87
CA LYS A 167 4.16 8.94 29.03
C LYS A 167 2.75 8.74 29.59
N GLN A 168 2.64 8.58 30.90
CA GLN A 168 1.36 8.36 31.57
C GLN A 168 0.54 9.65 31.65
N ALA A 169 1.19 10.78 31.94
CA ALA A 169 0.54 12.06 32.15
C ALA A 169 0.21 12.82 30.84
N ILE A 170 1.15 12.86 29.90
CA ILE A 170 1.07 13.70 28.70
C ILE A 170 0.90 12.86 27.43
N GLY A 171 1.43 11.64 27.42
CA GLY A 171 1.22 10.69 26.33
C GLY A 171 2.34 10.67 25.29
N SER A 172 2.15 11.32 24.14
CA SER A 172 3.06 11.19 23.00
C SER A 172 4.25 12.16 23.06
N ILE A 173 5.34 11.86 22.32
CA ILE A 173 6.47 12.78 22.17
C ILE A 173 5.99 14.11 21.57
N GLU A 174 5.06 14.06 20.61
CA GLU A 174 4.47 15.26 20.01
C GLU A 174 3.70 16.12 21.04
N ALA A 175 2.95 15.48 21.94
CA ALA A 175 2.24 16.18 23.01
C ALA A 175 3.24 16.83 23.99
N ILE A 176 4.31 16.12 24.36
CA ILE A 176 5.38 16.65 25.23
C ILE A 176 6.08 17.84 24.56
N ALA A 177 6.38 17.75 23.26
CA ALA A 177 7.03 18.84 22.52
C ALA A 177 6.18 20.12 22.46
N LYS A 178 4.85 19.98 22.53
CA LYS A 178 3.89 21.09 22.53
C LYS A 178 3.48 21.53 23.93
N ALA A 179 3.66 20.70 24.96
CA ALA A 179 3.27 21.01 26.33
C ALA A 179 3.96 22.28 26.84
N SER A 180 3.25 23.08 27.63
CA SER A 180 3.87 24.18 28.39
C SER A 180 4.55 23.63 29.63
N LYS A 181 5.44 24.42 30.23
CA LYS A 181 6.08 24.08 31.51
C LYS A 181 5.04 23.83 32.59
N GLU A 182 4.02 24.69 32.66
CA GLU A 182 2.93 24.62 33.64
C GLU A 182 2.16 23.31 33.47
N CYS A 183 1.82 22.95 32.23
CA CYS A 183 1.16 21.69 31.90
C CYS A 183 1.98 20.47 32.35
N ILE A 184 3.31 20.50 32.15
CA ILE A 184 4.18 19.42 32.63
C ILE A 184 4.15 19.32 34.16
N LEU A 185 4.25 20.44 34.87
CA LEU A 185 4.28 20.47 36.34
C LEU A 185 2.93 20.12 36.98
N GLU A 186 1.81 20.45 36.34
CA GLU A 186 0.48 20.11 36.83
C GLU A 186 0.16 18.62 36.70
N ASN A 187 0.72 17.95 35.69
CA ASN A 187 0.37 16.58 35.35
C ASN A 187 1.45 15.56 35.75
N THR A 188 2.63 16.00 36.20
CA THR A 188 3.75 15.11 36.57
C THR A 188 4.41 15.52 37.89
N ASP A 189 5.19 14.63 38.47
CA ASP A 189 6.03 14.85 39.66
C ASP A 189 7.44 15.39 39.32
N LEU A 190 7.67 15.83 38.08
CA LEU A 190 8.96 16.36 37.65
C LEU A 190 9.29 17.67 38.36
N SER A 191 10.58 17.90 38.61
CA SER A 191 11.05 19.17 39.17
C SER A 191 10.89 20.33 38.18
N VAL A 192 10.83 21.55 38.71
CA VAL A 192 10.76 22.79 37.94
C VAL A 192 11.88 22.86 36.89
N ASP A 193 13.10 22.45 37.26
CA ASP A 193 14.25 22.44 36.35
C ASP A 193 14.11 21.42 35.22
N LYS A 194 13.56 20.24 35.50
CA LYS A 194 13.30 19.21 34.48
C LYS A 194 12.21 19.67 33.50
N ALA A 195 11.12 20.22 34.02
CA ALA A 195 10.02 20.75 33.19
C ALA A 195 10.47 21.92 32.30
N GLU A 196 11.26 22.85 32.84
CA GLU A 196 11.87 23.95 32.08
C GLU A 196 12.78 23.41 30.98
N ARG A 197 13.62 22.42 31.31
CA ARG A 197 14.55 21.82 30.35
C ARG A 197 13.84 21.12 29.20
N ILE A 198 12.75 20.41 29.46
CA ILE A 198 11.92 19.78 28.42
C ILE A 198 11.32 20.86 27.51
N SER A 199 10.73 21.91 28.09
CA SER A 199 10.14 23.04 27.35
C SER A 199 11.19 23.72 26.45
N MET A 200 12.36 24.04 26.99
CA MET A 200 13.47 24.64 26.24
C MET A 200 13.99 23.71 25.14
N PHE A 201 14.13 22.41 25.41
CA PHE A 201 14.65 21.44 24.44
C PHE A 201 13.81 21.38 23.16
N PHE A 202 12.48 21.49 23.24
CA PHE A 202 11.63 21.46 22.05
C PHE A 202 11.37 22.83 21.41
N ARG A 203 11.53 23.92 22.17
CA ARG A 203 11.14 25.28 21.72
C ARG A 203 12.30 26.21 21.43
N ASP A 204 13.51 25.93 21.92
CA ASP A 204 14.70 26.74 21.65
C ASP A 204 15.73 25.97 20.79
N PRO A 205 15.84 26.31 19.50
CA PRO A 205 16.87 25.78 18.59
C PRO A 205 18.29 25.88 19.14
N LYS A 206 18.61 26.92 19.90
CA LYS A 206 19.95 27.12 20.45
C LYS A 206 20.24 26.21 21.64
N TYR A 207 19.21 25.63 22.26
CA TYR A 207 19.36 24.82 23.45
C TYR A 207 19.75 23.38 23.12
N PHE A 208 19.06 22.74 22.17
CA PHE A 208 19.38 21.36 21.78
C PHE A 208 20.57 21.25 20.81
N LEU A 209 20.98 22.35 20.16
CA LEU A 209 22.20 22.42 19.34
C LEU A 209 23.48 22.72 20.15
N ARG A 210 23.39 22.94 21.47
CA ARG A 210 24.58 23.17 22.30
C ARG A 210 25.46 21.91 22.34
N PRO A 211 26.79 22.06 22.18
CA PRO A 211 27.72 20.94 22.34
C PRO A 211 27.53 20.31 23.73
N LYS A 212 27.32 18.99 23.76
CA LYS A 212 27.31 18.22 25.00
C LYS A 212 28.76 18.12 25.48
N ILE A 213 29.21 19.09 26.28
CA ILE A 213 30.49 18.98 26.99
C ILE A 213 30.28 17.94 28.09
N GLY A 214 30.91 16.78 27.94
CA GLY A 214 30.92 15.69 28.92
C GLY A 214 31.90 15.93 30.05
#